data_AF-A0A2D8MCR3-F1
#
_entry.id   AF-A0A2D8MCR3-F1
#
_cell.length_a   1.000
_cell.length_b   1.000
_cell.length_c   1.000
_cell.angle_alpha   90.00
_cell.angle_beta   90.00
_cell.angle_gamma   90.00
#
_symmetry.space_group_name_H-M   'P 1'
#
loop_
_entity.id
_entity.type
_entity.pdbx_description
1 polymer ?
#
loop_
_entity_poly.entity_id
_entity_poly.type
_entity_poly.pdbx_seq_one_letter_code
_entity_poly.pdbx_strand_id
1 'polypeptide(L)'
;MTYGIEYAPLMARVERHKKRPDDVVAFIKVGDREQLCFFERETQQPAAGARVEVMITSPVHPRKDRYLDFGQLTALRVQVVDLARHVLVAIDGFSQSGSMCRTLASGVITTGFSSINNKLADAMAAPTKGRMTITPGRTGVRYADHNWDSFNRRPLTPIQPTNIWAERNAATGLPVCQPNGGVRAIGLTRIEDLECAELVAQTARKAA
;
A
#
# COMPACT_ATOMS: atom_id res chain seq x y z
N MET A 1 18.73 10.95 -1.70
CA MET A 1 17.35 10.44 -1.64
C MET A 1 17.39 8.97 -2.03
N THR A 2 16.57 8.19 -1.35
CA THR A 2 16.50 6.72 -1.45
C THR A 2 15.07 6.38 -1.79
N TYR A 3 14.87 5.43 -2.71
CA TYR A 3 13.57 4.92 -3.12
C TYR A 3 13.46 3.47 -2.69
N GLY A 4 12.26 3.08 -2.26
CA GLY A 4 11.98 1.69 -1.97
C GLY A 4 12.81 1.11 -0.84
N ILE A 5 12.59 -0.19 -0.67
CA ILE A 5 13.20 -1.06 0.32
C ILE A 5 13.41 -2.43 -0.34
N GLU A 6 14.15 -3.31 0.34
CA GLU A 6 14.10 -4.72 0.00
C GLU A 6 12.66 -5.24 0.13
N TYR A 7 12.15 -5.77 -0.97
CA TYR A 7 10.77 -6.18 -1.11
C TYR A 7 10.57 -7.59 -0.56
N ALA A 8 9.66 -7.70 0.40
CA ALA A 8 9.15 -8.98 0.89
C ALA A 8 7.68 -9.11 0.51
N PRO A 9 7.28 -10.20 -0.17
CA PRO A 9 5.87 -10.45 -0.50
C PRO A 9 4.98 -10.48 0.73
N LEU A 10 3.89 -9.72 0.69
CA LEU A 10 2.89 -9.73 1.74
C LEU A 10 1.96 -10.93 1.55
N MET A 11 2.30 -12.02 2.23
CA MET A 11 1.59 -13.28 2.09
C MET A 11 0.33 -13.33 2.96
N ALA A 12 -0.81 -13.61 2.33
CA ALA A 12 -2.07 -13.90 2.98
C ALA A 12 -2.38 -15.40 2.95
N ARG A 13 -2.95 -15.89 4.06
CA ARG A 13 -3.53 -17.23 4.17
C ARG A 13 -5.04 -17.13 3.96
N VAL A 14 -5.59 -17.97 3.09
CA VAL A 14 -7.01 -17.91 2.71
C VAL A 14 -7.80 -18.97 3.46
N GLU A 15 -8.90 -18.57 4.08
CA GLU A 15 -9.81 -19.46 4.82
C GLU A 15 -11.25 -19.30 4.34
N ARG A 16 -12.07 -20.34 4.56
CA ARG A 16 -13.52 -20.23 4.42
C ARG A 16 -14.08 -19.33 5.51
N HIS A 17 -15.03 -18.48 5.16
CA HIS A 17 -15.72 -17.66 6.13
C HIS A 17 -16.62 -18.52 7.03
N LYS A 18 -16.39 -18.51 8.34
CA LYS A 18 -17.06 -19.39 9.32
C LYS A 18 -18.59 -19.41 9.26
N LYS A 19 -19.21 -18.26 8.98
CA LYS A 19 -20.68 -18.14 8.89
C LYS A 19 -21.23 -18.18 7.46
N ARG A 20 -20.36 -18.18 6.44
CA ARG A 20 -20.72 -18.09 5.01
C ARG A 20 -19.75 -18.98 4.24
N PRO A 21 -19.96 -20.31 4.24
CA PRO A 21 -18.94 -21.27 3.78
C PRO A 21 -18.54 -21.14 2.30
N ASP A 22 -19.35 -20.44 1.51
CA ASP A 22 -19.12 -20.12 0.10
C ASP A 22 -18.27 -18.86 -0.09
N ASP A 23 -18.10 -18.04 0.96
CA ASP A 23 -17.22 -16.88 0.98
C ASP A 23 -15.84 -17.25 1.54
N VAL A 24 -14.81 -16.52 1.12
CA VAL A 24 -13.46 -16.62 1.69
C VAL A 24 -13.04 -15.33 2.40
N VAL A 25 -12.15 -15.47 3.38
CA VAL A 25 -11.44 -14.38 4.05
C VAL A 25 -9.93 -14.63 4.00
N ALA A 26 -9.15 -13.58 4.20
CA ALA A 26 -7.71 -13.65 4.24
C ALA A 26 -7.19 -13.25 5.62
N PHE A 27 -6.04 -13.81 5.98
CA PHE A 27 -5.28 -13.45 7.16
C PHE A 27 -3.84 -13.11 6.79
N ILE A 28 -3.39 -11.93 7.18
CA ILE A 28 -2.00 -11.50 7.03
C ILE A 28 -1.34 -11.53 8.40
N LYS A 29 -0.11 -12.04 8.45
CA LYS A 29 0.67 -12.12 9.69
C LYS A 29 1.22 -10.75 10.09
N VAL A 30 1.08 -10.40 11.37
CA VAL A 30 1.58 -9.17 12.00
C VAL A 30 2.29 -9.56 13.29
N GLY A 31 3.61 -9.72 13.26
CA GLY A 31 4.35 -10.33 14.37
C GLY A 31 3.90 -11.77 14.62
N ASP A 32 3.43 -12.06 15.83
CA ASP A 32 2.84 -13.35 16.25
C ASP A 32 1.30 -13.42 16.08
N ARG A 33 0.71 -12.37 15.49
CA ARG A 33 -0.74 -12.20 15.35
C ARG A 33 -1.18 -12.27 13.88
N GLU A 34 -2.48 -12.37 13.67
CA GLU A 34 -3.11 -12.30 12.36
C GLU A 34 -4.12 -11.15 12.28
N GLN A 35 -4.07 -10.41 11.18
CA GLN A 35 -5.02 -9.37 10.83
C GLN A 35 -6.04 -9.93 9.84
N LEU A 36 -7.33 -9.80 10.17
CA LEU A 36 -8.43 -10.13 9.28
C LEU A 36 -8.42 -9.21 8.06
N CYS A 37 -8.54 -9.83 6.88
CA CYS A 37 -8.59 -9.16 5.60
C CYS A 37 -9.77 -9.65 4.76
N PHE A 38 -10.36 -8.76 3.98
CA PHE A 38 -11.38 -9.05 2.99
C PHE A 38 -10.85 -8.78 1.59
N PHE A 39 -11.13 -9.68 0.65
CA PHE A 39 -10.84 -9.42 -0.75
C PHE A 39 -11.74 -8.30 -1.30
N GLU A 40 -11.20 -7.44 -2.15
CA GLU A 40 -11.99 -6.46 -2.89
C GLU A 40 -13.09 -7.16 -3.71
N ARG A 41 -14.25 -6.52 -3.79
CA ARG A 41 -15.37 -7.05 -4.58
C ARG A 41 -14.95 -7.11 -6.05
N GLU A 42 -15.42 -8.13 -6.76
CA GLU A 42 -15.16 -8.33 -8.20
C GLU A 42 -13.68 -8.65 -8.54
N THR A 43 -12.85 -8.91 -7.54
CA THR A 43 -11.50 -9.43 -7.75
C THR A 43 -11.46 -10.95 -7.68
N GLN A 44 -10.41 -11.55 -8.25
CA GLN A 44 -10.20 -12.99 -8.18
C GLN A 44 -10.07 -13.41 -6.72
N GLN A 45 -10.99 -14.27 -6.27
CA GLN A 45 -10.92 -14.88 -4.96
C GLN A 45 -10.15 -16.20 -5.06
N PRO A 46 -9.05 -16.35 -4.31
CA PRO A 46 -8.32 -17.62 -4.27
C PRO A 46 -9.15 -18.72 -3.60
N ALA A 47 -8.80 -19.97 -3.89
CA ALA A 47 -9.34 -21.12 -3.17
C ALA A 47 -8.97 -21.07 -1.68
N ALA A 48 -9.87 -21.56 -0.82
CA ALA A 48 -9.57 -21.75 0.60
C ALA A 48 -8.38 -22.70 0.79
N GLY A 49 -7.52 -22.39 1.77
CA GLY A 49 -6.26 -23.10 2.03
C GLY A 49 -5.07 -22.57 1.23
N ALA A 50 -5.30 -21.74 0.21
CA ALA A 50 -4.20 -21.14 -0.55
C ALA A 50 -3.40 -20.14 0.29
N ARG A 51 -2.11 -20.01 -0.06
CA ARG A 51 -1.26 -18.88 0.36
C ARG A 51 -0.97 -18.04 -0.86
N VAL A 52 -1.38 -16.79 -0.84
CA VAL A 52 -1.27 -15.89 -1.99
C VAL A 52 -0.59 -14.59 -1.58
N GLU A 53 0.16 -14.00 -2.50
CA GLU A 53 0.65 -12.64 -2.34
C GLU A 53 -0.52 -11.67 -2.53
N VAL A 54 -0.62 -10.70 -1.63
CA VAL A 54 -1.65 -9.67 -1.68
C VAL A 54 -1.05 -8.28 -1.53
N MET A 55 -1.81 -7.29 -1.97
CA MET A 55 -1.58 -5.89 -1.65
C MET A 55 -2.71 -5.36 -0.77
N ILE A 56 -2.42 -4.40 0.10
CA ILE A 56 -3.45 -3.75 0.92
C ILE A 56 -4.04 -2.59 0.14
N THR A 57 -5.35 -2.63 -0.13
CA THR A 57 -6.03 -1.64 -0.98
C THR A 57 -6.71 -0.54 -0.18
N SER A 58 -7.14 -0.81 1.07
CA SER A 58 -7.64 0.19 2.01
C SER A 58 -7.82 -0.39 3.42
N PRO A 59 -7.83 0.44 4.48
CA PRO A 59 -8.35 0.02 5.78
C PRO A 59 -9.89 -0.10 5.76
N VAL A 60 -10.45 -0.88 6.69
CA VAL A 60 -11.88 -1.00 6.95
C VAL A 60 -12.19 -0.52 8.35
N HIS A 61 -12.79 0.66 8.45
CA HIS A 61 -13.24 1.26 9.70
C HIS A 61 -14.71 0.90 9.98
N PRO A 62 -15.08 0.67 11.25
CA PRO A 62 -16.48 0.49 11.61
C PRO A 62 -17.25 1.81 11.46
N ARG A 63 -18.56 1.72 11.30
CA ARG A 63 -19.45 2.90 11.33
C ARG A 63 -19.78 3.26 12.77
N LYS A 64 -19.74 4.56 13.06
CA LYS A 64 -20.25 5.18 14.29
C LYS A 64 -21.27 6.25 13.90
N ASP A 65 -22.54 5.96 14.13
CA ASP A 65 -23.68 6.74 13.65
C ASP A 65 -23.64 6.96 12.12
N ARG A 66 -23.46 8.22 11.68
CA ARG A 66 -23.38 8.61 10.26
C ARG A 66 -21.95 8.64 9.71
N TYR A 67 -20.93 8.48 10.55
CA TYR A 67 -19.53 8.63 10.19
C TYR A 67 -18.74 7.31 10.34
N LEU A 68 -17.54 7.26 9.77
CA LEU A 68 -16.58 6.18 10.03
C LEU A 68 -15.80 6.50 11.31
N ASP A 69 -15.58 5.49 12.16
CA ASP A 69 -14.71 5.62 13.32
C ASP A 69 -13.26 5.30 12.92
N PHE A 70 -12.53 6.35 12.54
CA PHE A 70 -11.11 6.23 12.17
C PHE A 70 -10.20 5.87 13.35
N GLY A 71 -10.69 5.95 14.59
CA GLY A 71 -9.97 5.49 15.78
C GLY A 71 -10.02 3.97 15.99
N GLN A 72 -10.77 3.25 15.16
CA GLN A 72 -10.89 1.79 15.23
C GLN A 72 -10.67 1.15 13.86
N LEU A 73 -10.08 -0.03 13.84
CA LEU A 73 -9.94 -0.84 12.63
C LEU A 73 -10.70 -2.16 12.79
N THR A 74 -11.48 -2.52 11.79
CA THR A 74 -12.18 -3.82 11.77
C THR A 74 -11.39 -4.85 10.97
N ALA A 75 -10.91 -4.47 9.79
CA ALA A 75 -10.22 -5.34 8.85
C ALA A 75 -9.39 -4.51 7.88
N LEU A 76 -8.64 -5.20 7.01
CA LEU A 76 -8.04 -4.60 5.81
C LEU A 76 -8.78 -5.09 4.56
N ARG A 77 -8.83 -4.27 3.51
CA ARG A 77 -9.14 -4.73 2.17
C ARG A 77 -7.86 -5.09 1.46
N VAL A 78 -7.91 -6.20 0.73
CA VAL A 78 -6.77 -6.73 0.01
C VAL A 78 -7.16 -7.17 -1.40
N GLN A 79 -6.18 -7.20 -2.28
CA GLN A 79 -6.30 -7.76 -3.62
C GLN A 79 -5.11 -8.67 -3.89
N VAL A 80 -5.34 -9.78 -4.59
CA VAL A 80 -4.28 -10.68 -5.04
C VAL A 80 -3.35 -9.96 -6.01
N VAL A 81 -2.04 -10.11 -5.83
CA VAL A 81 -1.07 -9.58 -6.77
C VAL A 81 -1.03 -10.46 -8.02
N ASP A 82 -1.35 -9.86 -9.16
CA ASP A 82 -1.19 -10.43 -10.49
C ASP A 82 -0.09 -9.65 -11.24
N LEU A 83 1.04 -10.31 -11.53
CA LEU A 83 2.19 -9.68 -12.20
C LEU A 83 1.93 -9.30 -13.65
N ALA A 84 0.90 -9.88 -14.30
CA ALA A 84 0.46 -9.48 -15.63
C ALA A 84 -0.32 -8.16 -15.59
N ARG A 85 -0.92 -7.82 -14.44
CA ARG A 85 -1.76 -6.62 -14.25
C ARG A 85 -1.14 -5.57 -13.34
N HIS A 86 -0.12 -5.92 -12.57
CA HIS A 86 0.48 -5.03 -11.61
C HIS A 86 1.99 -4.91 -11.83
N VAL A 87 2.52 -3.79 -11.36
CA VAL A 87 3.95 -3.46 -11.41
C VAL A 87 4.37 -2.85 -10.08
N LEU A 88 5.52 -3.30 -9.59
CA LEU A 88 6.10 -2.85 -8.34
C LEU A 88 6.86 -1.54 -8.59
N VAL A 89 6.62 -0.56 -7.73
CA VAL A 89 7.23 0.77 -7.81
C VAL A 89 7.88 1.10 -6.48
N ALA A 90 9.17 1.40 -6.51
CA ALA A 90 9.91 1.95 -5.38
C ALA A 90 9.64 3.45 -5.30
N ILE A 91 9.21 3.92 -4.13
CA ILE A 91 8.95 5.34 -3.88
C ILE A 91 9.86 5.89 -2.78
N ASP A 92 10.14 7.19 -2.85
CA ASP A 92 10.85 7.93 -1.81
C ASP A 92 10.02 8.09 -0.53
N GLY A 93 8.70 8.04 -0.65
CA GLY A 93 7.73 8.15 0.42
C GLY A 93 6.77 9.31 0.20
N PHE A 94 5.55 9.21 0.71
CA PHE A 94 4.58 10.29 0.52
C PHE A 94 4.82 11.46 1.46
N SER A 95 4.74 12.67 0.91
CA SER A 95 4.79 13.91 1.68
C SER A 95 3.49 14.71 1.51
N GLN A 96 2.98 15.29 2.60
CA GLN A 96 1.82 16.18 2.56
C GLN A 96 2.30 17.63 2.40
N SER A 97 1.84 18.34 1.35
CA SER A 97 2.12 19.76 1.17
C SER A 97 1.16 20.62 2.00
N GLY A 98 1.70 21.35 2.98
CA GLY A 98 0.96 22.03 4.05
C GLY A 98 0.12 23.26 3.69
N SER A 99 -0.12 23.61 2.42
CA SER A 99 -0.98 24.77 2.12
C SER A 99 -2.08 24.58 1.09
N MET A 100 -2.11 23.52 0.28
CA MET A 100 -3.29 23.03 -0.46
C MET A 100 -2.87 21.89 -1.42
N CYS A 101 -3.43 20.70 -1.17
CA CYS A 101 -3.99 19.81 -2.21
C CYS A 101 -3.12 18.85 -3.03
N ARG A 102 -1.86 18.54 -2.70
CA ARG A 102 -1.19 17.39 -3.36
C ARG A 102 -0.32 16.59 -2.41
N THR A 103 -0.75 15.36 -2.13
CA THR A 103 0.08 14.33 -1.50
C THR A 103 0.70 13.49 -2.59
N LEU A 104 2.03 13.61 -2.74
CA LEU A 104 2.78 12.99 -3.83
C LEU A 104 4.05 12.33 -3.31
N ALA A 105 4.51 11.34 -4.07
CA ALA A 105 5.83 10.73 -3.95
C ALA A 105 6.49 10.67 -5.34
N SER A 106 7.81 10.52 -5.39
CA SER A 106 8.54 10.18 -6.60
C SER A 106 8.74 8.67 -6.66
N GLY A 107 8.49 8.06 -7.81
CA GLY A 107 8.57 6.62 -8.01
C GLY A 107 9.50 6.18 -9.13
N VAL A 108 10.01 4.96 -9.04
CA VAL A 108 10.77 4.25 -10.07
C VAL A 108 10.31 2.79 -10.10
N ILE A 109 10.12 2.22 -11.29
CA ILE A 109 9.80 0.80 -11.44
C ILE A 109 10.95 -0.04 -10.87
N THR A 110 10.64 -1.03 -10.04
CA THR A 110 11.64 -1.86 -9.37
C THR A 110 11.30 -3.35 -9.48
N THR A 111 12.31 -4.20 -9.32
CA THR A 111 12.14 -5.64 -9.05
C THR A 111 12.08 -5.94 -7.55
N GLY A 112 12.36 -4.96 -6.70
CA GLY A 112 12.31 -5.10 -5.25
C GLY A 112 13.56 -5.74 -4.61
N PHE A 113 14.62 -6.02 -5.37
CA PHE A 113 15.82 -6.69 -4.84
C PHE A 113 16.56 -5.84 -3.79
N SER A 114 16.56 -4.52 -3.93
CA SER A 114 17.19 -3.60 -2.98
C SER A 114 16.52 -2.23 -3.01
N SER A 115 16.84 -1.40 -2.02
CA SER A 115 16.58 0.04 -2.13
C SER A 115 17.41 0.65 -3.28
N ILE A 116 16.91 1.75 -3.83
CA ILE A 116 17.47 2.43 -4.99
C ILE A 116 17.95 3.82 -4.55
N ASN A 117 19.22 4.13 -4.74
CA ASN A 117 19.73 5.48 -4.52
C ASN A 117 19.53 6.37 -5.76
N ASN A 118 19.72 7.69 -5.61
CA ASN A 118 19.55 8.64 -6.71
C ASN A 118 20.36 8.32 -7.98
N LYS A 119 21.62 7.87 -7.86
CA LYS A 119 22.46 7.56 -9.02
C LYS A 119 21.89 6.39 -9.82
N LEU A 120 21.43 5.36 -9.12
CA LEU A 120 20.77 4.20 -9.74
C LEU A 120 19.42 4.58 -10.34
N ALA A 121 18.63 5.40 -9.64
CA ALA A 121 17.36 5.92 -10.14
C ALA A 121 17.54 6.71 -11.45
N ASP A 122 18.56 7.56 -11.52
CA ASP A 122 18.85 8.37 -12.72
C ASP A 122 19.36 7.51 -13.88
N ALA A 123 20.17 6.48 -13.60
CA ALA A 123 20.60 5.50 -14.62
C ALA A 123 19.41 4.68 -15.16
N MET A 124 18.44 4.33 -14.31
CA MET A 124 17.24 3.60 -14.71
C MET A 124 16.23 4.46 -15.48
N ALA A 125 16.29 5.78 -15.35
CA ALA A 125 15.37 6.72 -15.99
C ALA A 125 15.64 6.94 -17.50
N ALA A 126 16.81 6.58 -18.00
CA ALA A 126 17.38 7.18 -19.22
C ALA A 126 17.14 6.46 -20.57
N PRO A 127 16.11 5.61 -20.75
CA PRO A 127 15.50 5.64 -22.10
C PRO A 127 13.98 5.78 -22.15
N THR A 128 13.20 5.33 -21.16
CA THR A 128 11.71 5.38 -21.24
C THR A 128 11.00 5.33 -19.87
N LYS A 129 11.72 5.44 -18.75
CA LYS A 129 11.21 5.12 -17.39
C LYS A 129 11.51 6.23 -16.38
N GLY A 130 11.35 7.49 -16.80
CA GLY A 130 11.60 8.66 -15.96
C GLY A 130 10.95 8.58 -14.57
N ARG A 131 11.51 9.32 -13.60
CA ARG A 131 10.87 9.48 -12.28
C ARG A 131 9.41 9.85 -12.47
N MET A 132 8.52 9.07 -11.87
CA MET A 132 7.09 9.28 -11.99
C MET A 132 6.53 9.89 -10.71
N THR A 133 5.55 10.76 -10.85
CA THR A 133 4.79 11.27 -9.73
C THR A 133 3.76 10.21 -9.31
N ILE A 134 3.80 9.78 -8.06
CA ILE A 134 2.88 8.81 -7.46
C ILE A 134 1.83 9.54 -6.63
N THR A 135 0.58 9.11 -6.78
CA THR A 135 -0.56 9.55 -5.96
C THR A 135 -1.03 8.40 -5.06
N PRO A 136 -1.50 8.67 -3.82
CA PRO A 136 -1.79 7.65 -2.83
C PRO A 136 -3.02 6.78 -3.13
N GLY A 137 -3.88 7.17 -4.07
CA GLY A 137 -5.08 6.39 -4.39
C GLY A 137 -6.05 6.28 -3.21
N ARG A 138 -6.53 5.06 -2.92
CA ARG A 138 -7.46 4.75 -1.81
C ARG A 138 -6.79 3.98 -0.66
N THR A 139 -5.47 3.87 -0.68
CA THR A 139 -4.75 2.88 0.11
C THR A 139 -4.58 3.23 1.59
N GLY A 140 -4.98 4.44 2.02
CA GLY A 140 -4.80 4.90 3.40
C GLY A 140 -3.32 4.92 3.78
N VAL A 141 -2.46 5.40 2.87
CA VAL A 141 -1.00 5.39 3.07
C VAL A 141 -0.57 6.40 4.12
N ARG A 142 0.50 6.06 4.85
CA ARG A 142 1.19 6.95 5.77
C ARG A 142 1.86 8.09 5.01
N TYR A 143 1.79 9.29 5.58
CA TYR A 143 2.43 10.49 5.06
C TYR A 143 3.50 10.99 6.04
N ALA A 144 4.55 11.60 5.51
CA ALA A 144 5.37 12.50 6.30
C ALA A 144 4.59 13.80 6.56
N ASP A 145 4.40 14.12 7.83
CA ASP A 145 3.77 15.37 8.27
C ASP A 145 4.68 16.55 7.92
N HIS A 146 4.21 17.53 7.12
CA HIS A 146 4.92 18.80 6.97
C HIS A 146 4.04 20.07 6.87
N ASN A 147 4.55 21.08 7.59
CA ASN A 147 4.29 22.53 7.66
C ASN A 147 3.22 23.13 8.59
N TRP A 148 2.18 22.44 9.07
CA TRP A 148 1.42 23.00 10.21
C TRP A 148 2.13 22.74 11.54
N ASP A 149 2.83 21.61 11.64
CA ASP A 149 3.47 21.19 12.89
C ASP A 149 4.82 21.87 13.19
N SER A 150 5.44 22.51 12.20
CA SER A 150 6.53 23.48 12.44
C SER A 150 6.03 24.75 13.13
N PHE A 151 4.76 25.14 12.93
CA PHE A 151 4.10 26.17 13.75
C PHE A 151 3.74 25.66 15.16
N ASN A 152 3.48 24.35 15.32
CA ASN A 152 3.12 23.73 16.62
C ASN A 152 4.31 23.08 17.37
N ARG A 153 5.56 23.24 16.93
CA ARG A 153 6.77 22.64 17.55
C ARG A 153 6.72 21.11 17.73
N ARG A 154 5.96 20.38 16.91
CA ARG A 154 5.94 18.92 16.98
C ARG A 154 7.12 18.33 16.19
N PRO A 155 7.67 17.16 16.60
CA PRO A 155 8.67 16.46 15.83
C PRO A 155 8.14 16.14 14.43
N LEU A 156 8.91 16.46 13.40
CA LEU A 156 8.52 16.14 12.02
C LEU A 156 8.64 14.64 11.78
N THR A 157 7.55 14.01 11.30
CA THR A 157 7.59 12.62 10.85
C THR A 157 8.45 12.53 9.59
N PRO A 158 9.53 11.74 9.55
CA PRO A 158 10.40 11.66 8.38
C PRO A 158 9.67 11.00 7.20
N ILE A 159 10.03 11.41 5.98
CA ILE A 159 9.66 10.70 4.75
C ILE A 159 10.22 9.27 4.81
N GLN A 160 9.36 8.29 4.52
CA GLN A 160 9.69 6.86 4.58
C GLN A 160 9.67 6.23 3.18
N PRO A 161 10.84 5.85 2.65
CA PRO A 161 10.90 5.07 1.41
C PRO A 161 10.20 3.73 1.56
N THR A 162 9.46 3.32 0.53
CA THR A 162 8.77 2.02 0.51
C THR A 162 8.46 1.60 -0.93
N ASN A 163 7.88 0.41 -1.09
CA ASN A 163 7.36 -0.08 -2.35
C ASN A 163 5.82 0.00 -2.36
N ILE A 164 5.26 0.22 -3.54
CA ILE A 164 3.81 0.21 -3.78
C ILE A 164 3.50 -0.58 -5.04
N TRP A 165 2.26 -1.05 -5.14
CA TRP A 165 1.72 -1.63 -6.36
C TRP A 165 1.01 -0.56 -7.18
N ALA A 166 1.27 -0.56 -8.49
CA ALA A 166 0.56 0.23 -9.49
C ALA A 166 -0.05 -0.70 -10.55
N GLU A 167 -1.10 -0.21 -11.22
CA GLU A 167 -1.68 -0.91 -12.35
C GLU A 167 -0.72 -0.90 -13.54
N ARG A 168 -0.55 -2.03 -14.21
CA ARG A 168 0.32 -2.21 -15.37
C ARG A 168 -0.50 -2.02 -16.65
N ASN A 169 0.01 -1.18 -17.55
CA ASN A 169 -0.46 -1.11 -18.92
C ASN A 169 0.00 -2.38 -19.67
N ALA A 170 -0.95 -3.19 -20.13
CA ALA A 170 -0.65 -4.47 -20.80
C ALA A 170 0.16 -4.31 -22.10
N ALA A 171 0.00 -3.19 -22.82
CA ALA A 171 0.68 -2.94 -24.09
C ALA A 171 2.14 -2.49 -23.89
N THR A 172 2.41 -1.67 -22.88
CA THR A 172 3.75 -1.08 -22.67
C THR A 172 4.53 -1.74 -21.53
N GLY A 173 3.86 -2.50 -20.66
CA GLY A 173 4.44 -3.05 -19.43
C GLY A 173 4.77 -1.99 -18.37
N LEU A 174 4.48 -0.71 -18.62
CA LEU A 174 4.70 0.41 -17.71
C LEU A 174 3.47 0.66 -16.82
N PRO A 175 3.60 1.39 -15.70
CA PRO A 175 2.44 1.79 -14.92
C PRO A 175 1.44 2.62 -15.73
N VAL A 176 0.15 2.46 -15.45
CA VAL A 176 -0.91 3.29 -16.03
C VAL A 176 -0.80 4.71 -15.50
N CYS A 177 -0.63 5.67 -16.40
CA CYS A 177 -0.67 7.09 -16.10
C CYS A 177 -2.13 7.60 -16.07
N GLN A 178 -2.47 8.35 -15.03
CA GLN A 178 -3.72 9.09 -14.95
C GLN A 178 -3.74 10.24 -15.98
N PRO A 179 -4.93 10.68 -16.43
CA PRO A 179 -5.06 11.78 -17.41
C PRO A 179 -4.37 13.09 -17.01
N ASN A 180 -4.19 13.32 -15.71
CA ASN A 180 -3.57 14.52 -15.14
C ASN A 180 -2.06 14.40 -14.87
N GLY A 181 -1.40 13.34 -15.35
CA GLY A 181 0.06 13.19 -15.27
C GLY A 181 0.54 12.67 -13.92
N GLY A 182 0.24 11.40 -13.61
CA GLY A 182 0.76 10.70 -12.44
C GLY A 182 0.31 9.24 -12.39
N VAL A 183 0.97 8.42 -11.58
CA VAL A 183 0.62 7.00 -11.40
C VAL A 183 -0.13 6.84 -10.08
N ARG A 184 -1.16 5.99 -10.06
CA ARG A 184 -1.92 5.69 -8.85
C ARG A 184 -1.29 4.51 -8.11
N ALA A 185 -1.05 4.65 -6.81
CA ALA A 185 -0.89 3.49 -5.95
C ALA A 185 -2.25 2.76 -5.83
N ILE A 186 -2.29 1.50 -6.25
CA ILE A 186 -3.49 0.64 -6.13
C ILE A 186 -3.45 -0.22 -4.87
N GLY A 187 -2.25 -0.45 -4.30
CA GLY A 187 -2.11 -1.13 -3.04
C GLY A 187 -0.73 -0.96 -2.42
N LEU A 188 -0.65 -1.13 -1.10
CA LEU A 188 0.58 -1.10 -0.33
C LEU A 188 1.20 -2.49 -0.24
N THR A 189 2.53 -2.53 -0.16
CA THR A 189 3.29 -3.78 0.00
C THR A 189 3.45 -4.22 1.45
N ARG A 190 3.19 -3.32 2.43
CA ARG A 190 3.37 -3.62 3.85
C ARG A 190 2.34 -2.91 4.71
N ILE A 191 2.19 -3.41 5.93
CA ILE A 191 1.25 -2.87 6.93
C ILE A 191 1.78 -1.58 7.54
N GLU A 192 3.08 -1.47 7.73
CA GLU A 192 3.77 -0.31 8.32
C GLU A 192 3.61 0.97 7.49
N ASP A 193 3.29 0.81 6.20
CA ASP A 193 3.04 1.90 5.28
C ASP A 193 1.60 2.43 5.36
N LEU A 194 0.71 1.83 6.15
CA LEU A 194 -0.63 2.35 6.42
C LEU A 194 -0.59 3.51 7.44
N GLU A 195 -1.44 4.51 7.24
CA GLU A 195 -1.66 5.58 8.21
C GLU A 195 -2.15 5.05 9.58
N CYS A 196 -2.86 3.92 9.55
CA CYS A 196 -3.45 3.26 10.72
C CYS A 196 -2.70 1.99 11.14
N ALA A 197 -1.41 1.85 10.79
CA ALA A 197 -0.62 0.67 11.12
C ALA A 197 -0.66 0.28 12.61
N GLU A 198 -0.70 1.27 13.51
CA GLU A 198 -0.83 1.02 14.96
C GLU A 198 -2.14 0.33 15.33
N LEU A 199 -3.25 0.70 14.68
CA LEU A 199 -4.55 0.07 14.90
C LEU A 199 -4.55 -1.39 14.42
N VAL A 200 -3.84 -1.68 13.32
CA VAL A 200 -3.66 -3.06 12.83
C VAL A 200 -3.02 -3.93 13.92
N ALA A 201 -1.95 -3.44 14.55
CA ALA A 201 -1.26 -4.16 15.62
C ALA A 201 -2.16 -4.39 16.86
N GLN A 202 -3.03 -3.43 17.17
CA GLN A 202 -3.99 -3.52 18.28
C GLN A 202 -5.13 -4.51 17.99
N THR A 203 -5.60 -4.58 16.75
CA THR A 203 -6.76 -5.40 16.37
C THR A 203 -6.40 -6.81 15.93
N ALA A 204 -5.13 -7.03 15.56
CA ALA A 204 -4.62 -8.35 15.24
C ALA A 204 -4.78 -9.30 16.43
N ARG A 205 -5.17 -10.55 16.14
CA ARG A 205 -5.46 -11.57 17.16
C ARG A 205 -4.34 -12.60 17.18
N LYS A 206 -4.10 -13.26 18.32
CA LYS A 206 -3.16 -14.39 18.37
C LYS A 206 -3.56 -15.42 17.32
N ALA A 207 -2.58 -15.87 16.53
CA ALA A 207 -2.77 -17.02 15.65
C ALA A 207 -3.14 -18.23 16.53
N ALA A 208 -4.28 -18.86 16.23
CA ALA A 208 -4.81 -19.99 16.99
C ALA A 208 -4.00 -21.27 16.78
#